data_AF-A0A1S6HXC7-F1
#
_entry.id   AF-A0A1S6HXC7-F1
#
_cell.length_a   1.000
_cell.length_b   1.000
_cell.length_c   1.000
_cell.angle_alpha   90.00
_cell.angle_beta   90.00
_cell.angle_gamma   90.00
#
_symmetry.space_group_name_H-M   'P 1'
#
loop_
_entity.id
_entity.type
_entity.pdbx_description
1 polymer ?
#
loop_
_entity_poly.entity_id
_entity_poly.type
_entity_poly.pdbx_seq_one_letter_code
_entity_poly.pdbx_strand_id
1 'polypeptide(L)'
;MARITAKEVEPVLLNKSDLCKSLGISTTAFDKWAVPIHSKKGRERLYTVADVVANRIGNERKKQQSSLDDFDPEKPNIDYERYRLTKAQADGQELKNEKDRKEVVEVLFSTFFLSKIAAQIAPILDQIPLQIKRKFPDTPEKMIDSIKSEVITGQNLCAELAGEMEGLLDEYLASTD
;
A
#
# COMPACT_ATOMS: atom_id res chain seq x y z
N MET A 1 -70.57 -24.51 4.81
CA MET A 1 -69.23 -23.88 4.73
C MET A 1 -69.34 -22.47 5.28
N ALA A 2 -68.80 -22.23 6.48
CA ALA A 2 -68.83 -20.91 7.10
C ALA A 2 -67.91 -19.95 6.32
N ARG A 3 -68.46 -18.84 5.80
CA ARG A 3 -67.67 -17.76 5.20
C ARG A 3 -66.86 -17.09 6.31
N ILE A 4 -65.54 -17.16 6.23
CA ILE A 4 -64.65 -16.33 7.03
C ILE A 4 -64.79 -14.91 6.47
N THR A 5 -65.67 -14.12 7.07
CA THR A 5 -65.73 -12.68 6.79
C THR A 5 -64.45 -12.09 7.38
N ALA A 6 -63.52 -11.66 6.53
CA ALA A 6 -62.35 -10.92 6.97
C ALA A 6 -62.86 -9.67 7.69
N LYS A 7 -62.72 -9.64 9.02
CA LYS A 7 -63.06 -8.48 9.82
C LYS A 7 -62.07 -7.39 9.39
N GLU A 8 -62.55 -6.34 8.73
CA GLU A 8 -61.74 -5.15 8.48
C GLU A 8 -61.30 -4.62 9.86
N VAL A 9 -60.05 -4.88 10.21
CA VAL A 9 -59.48 -4.39 11.47
C VAL A 9 -59.19 -2.92 11.22
N GLU A 10 -60.09 -2.06 11.68
CA GLU A 10 -59.85 -0.62 11.70
C GLU A 10 -58.51 -0.37 12.42
N PRO A 11 -57.59 0.40 11.79
CA PRO A 11 -56.27 0.59 12.34
C PRO A 11 -56.38 1.29 13.70
N VAL A 12 -55.65 0.79 14.70
CA VAL A 12 -55.60 1.42 16.02
C VAL A 12 -54.93 2.79 15.87
N LEU A 13 -55.72 3.84 16.09
CA LEU A 13 -55.29 5.23 16.04
C LEU A 13 -54.86 5.70 17.42
N LEU A 14 -53.62 6.15 17.54
CA LEU A 14 -53.07 6.69 18.77
C LEU A 14 -52.83 8.19 18.63
N ASN A 15 -53.14 8.93 19.69
CA ASN A 15 -52.70 10.30 19.80
C ASN A 15 -51.17 10.35 19.98
N LYS A 16 -50.58 11.52 19.71
CA LYS A 16 -49.12 11.71 19.80
C LYS A 16 -48.54 11.32 21.17
N SER A 17 -49.20 11.69 22.27
CA SER A 17 -48.70 11.49 23.63
C SER A 17 -48.65 10.01 24.01
N ASP A 18 -49.70 9.26 23.69
CA ASP A 18 -49.81 7.84 24.01
C ASP A 18 -48.93 7.00 23.08
N LEU A 19 -48.79 7.42 21.81
CA LEU A 19 -47.83 6.82 20.89
C LEU A 19 -46.37 7.00 21.37
N CYS A 20 -46.01 8.21 21.82
CA CYS A 20 -44.66 8.48 22.36
C CYS A 20 -44.37 7.64 23.61
N LYS A 21 -45.35 7.50 24.51
CA LYS A 21 -45.25 6.62 25.69
C LYS A 21 -45.05 5.16 25.29
N SER A 22 -45.81 4.68 24.30
CA SER A 22 -45.71 3.31 23.78
C SER A 22 -44.33 3.03 23.18
N LEU A 23 -43.76 4.00 22.46
CA LEU A 23 -42.44 3.91 21.84
C LEU A 23 -41.27 4.20 22.81
N GLY A 24 -41.54 4.68 24.02
CA GLY A 24 -40.52 5.06 25.00
C GLY A 24 -39.69 6.30 24.61
N ILE A 25 -40.27 7.23 23.86
CA ILE A 25 -39.57 8.43 23.35
C ILE A 25 -40.22 9.73 23.82
N SER A 26 -39.47 10.84 23.77
CA SER A 26 -40.03 12.16 24.05
C SER A 26 -40.88 12.69 22.87
N THR A 27 -41.85 13.54 23.17
CA THR A 27 -42.68 14.19 22.15
C THR A 27 -41.87 15.07 21.20
N THR A 28 -40.78 15.68 21.70
CA THR A 28 -39.82 16.44 20.90
C THR A 28 -39.01 15.54 19.95
N ALA A 29 -38.63 14.34 20.38
CA ALA A 29 -37.97 13.37 19.50
C ALA A 29 -38.90 12.91 18.38
N PHE A 30 -40.18 12.68 18.71
CA PHE A 30 -41.19 12.32 17.71
C PHE A 30 -41.45 13.44 16.68
N ASP A 31 -41.47 14.70 17.11
CA ASP A 31 -41.58 15.84 16.17
C ASP A 31 -40.42 15.88 15.17
N LYS A 32 -39.20 15.58 15.62
CA LYS A 32 -38.02 15.51 14.75
C LYS A 32 -38.11 14.39 13.72
N TRP A 33 -38.86 13.32 13.99
CA TRP A 33 -39.06 12.23 13.03
C TRP A 33 -40.01 12.61 11.89
N ALA A 34 -40.77 13.71 12.04
CA ALA A 34 -41.69 14.23 11.02
C ALA A 34 -42.64 13.14 10.46
N VAL A 35 -43.14 12.26 11.33
CA VAL A 35 -44.07 11.18 10.95
C VAL A 35 -45.36 11.81 10.37
N PRO A 36 -45.83 11.36 9.19
CA PRO A 36 -47.05 11.89 8.60
C PRO A 36 -48.26 11.62 9.48
N ILE A 37 -49.20 12.56 9.51
CA ILE A 37 -50.44 12.43 10.30
C ILE A 37 -51.39 11.54 9.52
N HIS A 38 -51.89 10.48 10.16
CA HIS A 38 -52.84 9.56 9.55
C HIS A 38 -54.23 10.19 9.40
N SER A 39 -54.72 10.81 10.48
CA SER A 39 -55.99 11.52 10.48
C SER A 39 -56.03 12.61 11.54
N LYS A 40 -56.93 13.58 11.36
CA LYS A 40 -57.17 14.66 12.32
C LYS A 40 -58.60 14.56 12.84
N LYS A 41 -58.77 14.56 14.15
CA LYS A 41 -60.08 14.61 14.81
C LYS A 41 -60.07 15.78 15.80
N GLY A 42 -60.73 16.88 15.44
CA GLY A 42 -60.69 18.12 16.21
C GLY A 42 -59.26 18.68 16.32
N ARG A 43 -58.78 18.88 17.56
CA ARG A 43 -57.41 19.37 17.84
C ARG A 43 -56.37 18.25 17.92
N GLU A 44 -56.80 16.99 17.86
CA GLU A 44 -55.91 15.83 17.99
C GLU A 44 -55.39 15.35 16.63
N ARG A 45 -54.11 14.98 16.63
CA ARG A 45 -53.44 14.33 15.49
C ARG A 45 -53.29 12.85 15.83
N LEU A 46 -53.78 12.01 14.94
CA LEU A 46 -53.82 10.57 15.11
C LEU A 46 -52.81 9.92 14.16
N TYR A 47 -52.17 8.88 14.66
CA TYR A 47 -51.10 8.16 13.98
C TYR A 47 -51.33 6.66 14.15
N THR A 48 -50.94 5.89 13.14
CA THR A 48 -50.82 4.44 13.29
C THR A 48 -49.37 4.06 13.56
N VAL A 49 -49.16 2.90 14.20
CA VAL A 49 -47.81 2.34 14.36
C VAL A 49 -47.18 2.06 12.98
N ALA A 50 -47.99 1.70 11.98
CA ALA A 50 -47.53 1.48 10.61
C ALA A 50 -46.90 2.74 9.99
N ASP A 51 -47.48 3.92 10.21
CA ASP A 51 -46.94 5.19 9.70
C ASP A 51 -45.55 5.49 10.28
N VAL A 52 -45.36 5.20 11.57
CA VAL A 52 -44.06 5.35 12.25
C VAL A 52 -43.04 4.39 11.68
N VAL A 53 -43.39 3.11 11.56
CA VAL A 53 -42.49 2.08 11.03
C VAL A 53 -42.10 2.39 9.58
N ALA A 54 -43.06 2.77 8.73
CA ALA A 54 -42.79 3.16 7.35
C ALA A 54 -41.87 4.39 7.26
N ASN A 55 -42.10 5.41 8.10
CA ASN A 55 -41.23 6.59 8.19
C ASN A 55 -39.79 6.21 8.60
N ARG A 56 -39.64 5.38 9.65
CA ARG A 56 -38.32 4.97 10.15
C ARG A 56 -37.56 4.11 9.15
N ILE A 57 -38.21 3.11 8.56
CA ILE A 57 -37.61 2.26 7.51
C ILE A 57 -37.22 3.12 6.29
N GLY A 58 -38.08 4.05 5.88
CA GLY A 58 -37.77 4.99 4.79
C GLY A 58 -36.56 5.88 5.09
N ASN A 59 -36.44 6.36 6.33
CA ASN A 59 -35.29 7.17 6.76
C ASN A 59 -33.98 6.37 6.75
N GLU A 60 -33.97 5.15 7.29
CA GLU A 60 -32.76 4.31 7.28
C GLU A 60 -32.35 3.90 5.86
N ARG A 61 -33.31 3.60 4.97
CA ARG A 61 -33.03 3.34 3.54
C ARG A 61 -32.40 4.54 2.83
N LYS A 62 -32.90 5.75 3.09
CA LYS A 62 -32.31 6.98 2.53
C LYS A 62 -30.89 7.20 3.04
N LYS A 63 -30.63 6.94 4.33
CA LYS A 63 -29.29 7.03 4.91
C LYS A 63 -28.32 6.03 4.25
N GLN A 64 -28.76 4.79 4.04
CA GLN A 64 -27.97 3.77 3.34
C GLN A 64 -27.73 4.12 1.88
N GLN A 65 -28.73 4.64 1.15
CA GLN A 65 -28.56 5.11 -0.23
C GLN A 65 -27.58 6.28 -0.32
N SER A 66 -27.66 7.26 0.60
CA SER A 66 -26.69 8.37 0.62
C SER A 66 -25.25 7.91 0.88
N SER A 67 -25.05 6.79 1.60
CA SER A 67 -23.72 6.21 1.80
C SER A 67 -23.21 5.41 0.59
N LEU A 68 -24.10 4.98 -0.31
CA LEU A 68 -23.76 4.28 -1.55
C LEU A 68 -23.56 5.25 -2.72
N ASP A 69 -24.32 6.33 -2.79
CA ASP A 69 -24.17 7.39 -3.81
C ASP A 69 -22.90 8.23 -3.64
N ASP A 70 -22.24 8.17 -2.46
CA ASP A 70 -20.93 8.78 -2.23
C ASP A 70 -19.77 7.86 -2.66
N PHE A 71 -20.08 6.63 -3.08
CA PHE A 71 -19.14 5.73 -3.74
C PHE A 71 -19.08 6.08 -5.22
N ASP A 72 -18.48 7.22 -5.51
CA ASP A 72 -18.12 7.62 -6.86
C ASP A 72 -16.79 6.93 -7.23
N PRO A 73 -16.80 5.91 -8.10
CA PRO A 73 -15.57 5.21 -8.50
C PRO A 73 -14.58 6.10 -9.24
N GLU A 74 -14.99 7.30 -9.70
CA GLU A 74 -14.10 8.29 -10.32
C GLU A 74 -13.56 9.32 -9.33
N LYS A 75 -14.10 9.42 -8.10
CA LYS A 75 -13.52 10.29 -7.07
C LYS A 75 -12.30 9.61 -6.45
N PRO A 76 -11.11 10.24 -6.48
CA PRO A 76 -9.95 9.72 -5.79
C PRO A 76 -10.26 9.61 -4.29
N ASN A 77 -10.18 8.39 -3.76
CA ASN A 77 -10.28 8.15 -2.33
C ASN A 77 -9.04 8.74 -1.65
N ILE A 78 -9.19 9.98 -1.17
CA ILE A 78 -8.11 10.77 -0.56
C ILE A 78 -7.45 10.01 0.60
N ASP A 79 -8.22 9.25 1.38
CA ASP A 79 -7.70 8.48 2.50
C ASP A 79 -6.88 7.27 2.02
N TYR A 80 -7.28 6.63 0.92
CA TYR A 80 -6.48 5.59 0.28
C TYR A 80 -5.16 6.12 -0.28
N GLU A 81 -5.17 7.28 -0.96
CA GLU A 81 -3.93 7.87 -1.48
C GLU A 81 -2.99 8.34 -0.35
N ARG A 82 -3.54 8.86 0.76
CA ARG A 82 -2.77 9.16 1.98
C ARG A 82 -2.16 7.91 2.60
N TYR A 83 -2.91 6.82 2.66
CA TYR A 83 -2.40 5.54 3.13
C TYR A 83 -1.24 5.05 2.25
N ARG A 84 -1.39 5.08 0.93
CA ARG A 84 -0.32 4.72 -0.02
C ARG A 84 0.94 5.56 0.17
N LEU A 85 0.79 6.87 0.32
CA LEU A 85 1.91 7.77 0.57
C LEU A 85 2.61 7.45 1.90
N THR A 86 1.83 7.25 2.96
CA THR A 86 2.36 6.94 4.30
C THR A 86 3.11 5.61 4.30
N LYS A 87 2.56 4.61 3.60
CA LYS A 87 3.21 3.33 3.41
C LYS A 87 4.52 3.48 2.63
N ALA A 88 4.52 4.18 1.51
CA ALA A 88 5.74 4.41 0.72
C ALA A 88 6.81 5.18 1.51
N GLN A 89 6.40 6.11 2.39
CA GLN A 89 7.32 6.80 3.30
C GLN A 89 7.90 5.87 4.36
N ALA A 90 7.10 4.96 4.92
CA ALA A 90 7.56 3.95 5.87
C ALA A 90 8.56 3.00 5.20
N ASP A 91 8.21 2.43 4.05
CA ASP A 91 9.09 1.55 3.27
C ASP A 91 10.42 2.24 2.91
N GLY A 92 10.35 3.52 2.51
CA GLY A 92 11.55 4.32 2.22
C GLY A 92 12.42 4.57 3.47
N GLN A 93 11.81 4.77 4.63
CA GLN A 93 12.53 4.95 5.90
C GLN A 93 13.16 3.64 6.38
N GLU A 94 12.51 2.50 6.18
CA GLU A 94 13.06 1.17 6.48
C GLU A 94 14.32 0.91 5.64
N LEU A 95 14.25 1.11 4.32
CA LEU A 95 15.40 0.96 3.44
C LEU A 95 16.55 1.92 3.83
N LYS A 96 16.21 3.15 4.25
CA LYS A 96 17.22 4.09 4.77
C LYS A 96 17.88 3.58 6.05
N ASN A 97 17.10 3.05 6.98
CA ASN A 97 17.62 2.48 8.22
C ASN A 97 18.55 1.28 7.93
N GLU A 98 18.19 0.42 6.96
CA GLU A 98 19.04 -0.70 6.53
C GLU A 98 20.36 -0.22 5.91
N LYS A 99 20.33 0.83 5.08
CA LYS A 99 21.54 1.48 4.54
C LYS A 99 22.41 2.07 5.66
N ASP A 100 21.80 2.75 6.63
CA ASP A 100 22.50 3.35 7.78
C ASP A 100 23.13 2.27 8.69
N ARG A 101 22.47 1.11 8.84
CA ARG A 101 23.02 -0.08 9.50
C ARG A 101 24.06 -0.84 8.65
N LYS A 102 24.22 -0.48 7.38
CA LYS A 102 25.12 -1.13 6.40
C LYS A 102 24.74 -2.57 6.08
N GLU A 103 23.46 -2.89 6.20
CA GLU A 103 22.93 -4.23 5.85
C GLU A 103 22.71 -4.35 4.33
N VAL A 104 22.39 -3.23 3.67
CA VAL A 104 22.13 -3.18 2.23
C VAL A 104 22.96 -2.09 1.56
N VAL A 105 23.45 -2.37 0.36
CA VAL A 105 24.17 -1.42 -0.49
C VAL A 105 23.58 -1.44 -1.90
N GLU A 106 23.60 -0.29 -2.57
CA GLU A 106 23.18 -0.22 -3.97
C GLU A 106 24.19 -0.95 -4.86
N VAL A 107 23.71 -1.68 -5.87
CA VAL A 107 24.57 -2.38 -6.82
C VAL A 107 25.54 -1.41 -7.51
N LEU A 108 25.06 -0.22 -7.87
CA LEU A 108 25.89 0.85 -8.45
C LEU A 108 27.02 1.31 -7.52
N PHE A 109 26.78 1.33 -6.20
CA PHE A 109 27.84 1.64 -5.24
C PHE A 109 28.91 0.55 -5.25
N SER A 110 28.52 -0.71 -5.34
CA SER A 110 29.45 -1.84 -5.39
C SER A 110 30.27 -1.82 -6.69
N THR A 111 29.68 -1.53 -7.85
CA THR A 111 30.41 -1.34 -9.11
C THR A 111 31.41 -0.18 -9.02
N PHE A 112 30.99 0.95 -8.42
CA PHE A 112 31.86 2.10 -8.18
C PHE A 112 33.04 1.75 -7.26
N PHE A 113 32.77 1.03 -6.16
CA PHE A 113 33.79 0.61 -5.21
C PHE A 113 34.81 -0.35 -5.84
N LEU A 114 34.35 -1.36 -6.58
CA LEU A 114 35.22 -2.29 -7.30
C LEU A 114 36.07 -1.57 -8.36
N SER A 115 35.48 -0.64 -9.11
CA SER A 115 36.21 0.19 -10.08
C SER A 115 37.31 1.01 -9.40
N LYS A 116 37.05 1.52 -8.19
CA LYS A 116 38.03 2.27 -7.39
C LYS A 116 39.16 1.38 -6.85
N ILE A 117 38.87 0.12 -6.51
CA ILE A 117 39.89 -0.87 -6.14
C ILE A 117 40.74 -1.22 -7.37
N ALA A 118 40.10 -1.52 -8.50
CA ALA A 118 40.78 -1.86 -9.74
C ALA A 118 41.75 -0.75 -10.19
N ALA A 119 41.33 0.52 -10.11
CA ALA A 119 42.17 1.67 -10.42
C ALA A 119 43.41 1.81 -9.51
N GLN A 120 43.32 1.36 -8.25
CA GLN A 120 44.47 1.37 -7.33
C GLN A 120 45.42 0.19 -7.57
N ILE A 121 44.90 -0.96 -7.99
CA ILE A 121 45.68 -2.18 -8.21
C ILE A 121 46.33 -2.19 -9.60
N ALA A 122 45.67 -1.65 -10.62
CA ALA A 122 46.16 -1.70 -12.01
C ALA A 122 47.61 -1.18 -12.16
N PRO A 123 48.00 -0.02 -11.58
CA PRO A 123 49.39 0.45 -11.67
C PRO A 123 50.40 -0.47 -10.98
N ILE A 124 49.99 -1.20 -9.94
CA ILE A 124 50.85 -2.16 -9.24
C ILE A 124 51.10 -3.37 -10.14
N LEU A 125 50.03 -3.87 -10.80
CA LEU A 125 50.12 -4.98 -11.76
C LEU A 125 51.01 -4.61 -12.95
N ASP A 126 50.85 -3.40 -13.51
CA ASP A 126 51.68 -2.91 -14.63
C ASP A 126 53.16 -2.84 -14.29
N GLN A 127 53.50 -2.64 -13.01
CA GLN A 127 54.88 -2.59 -12.55
C GLN A 127 55.51 -3.98 -12.35
N ILE A 128 54.73 -5.07 -12.26
CA ILE A 128 55.24 -6.42 -11.97
C ILE A 128 56.37 -6.83 -12.92
N PRO A 129 56.24 -6.74 -14.26
CA PRO A 129 57.30 -7.15 -15.18
C PRO A 129 58.60 -6.38 -14.96
N LEU A 130 58.50 -5.06 -14.71
CA LEU A 130 59.65 -4.20 -14.45
C LEU A 130 60.32 -4.54 -13.11
N GLN A 131 59.53 -4.77 -12.06
CA GLN A 131 60.05 -5.14 -10.74
C GLN A 131 60.77 -6.50 -10.79
N ILE A 132 60.26 -7.46 -11.55
CA ILE A 132 60.92 -8.77 -11.76
C ILE A 132 62.25 -8.56 -12.50
N LYS A 133 62.28 -7.80 -13.60
CA LYS A 133 63.52 -7.51 -14.34
C LYS A 133 64.56 -6.81 -13.46
N ARG A 134 64.14 -5.92 -12.55
CA ARG A 134 65.03 -5.26 -11.58
C ARG A 134 65.57 -6.20 -10.49
N LYS A 135 64.73 -7.12 -9.99
CA LYS A 135 65.13 -8.09 -8.95
C LYS A 135 65.96 -9.26 -9.49
N PHE A 136 65.71 -9.65 -10.74
CA PHE A 136 66.35 -10.78 -11.41
C PHE A 136 66.84 -10.34 -12.80
N PRO A 137 67.98 -9.63 -12.89
CA PRO A 137 68.48 -9.06 -14.14
C PRO A 137 68.78 -10.11 -15.23
N ASP A 138 69.13 -11.32 -14.84
CA ASP A 138 69.45 -12.44 -15.74
C ASP A 138 68.21 -13.14 -16.33
N THR A 139 67.01 -12.66 -16.01
CA THR A 139 65.77 -13.24 -16.53
C THR A 139 65.70 -13.07 -18.05
N PRO A 140 65.46 -14.15 -18.82
CA PRO A 140 65.31 -14.06 -20.27
C PRO A 140 64.20 -13.10 -20.68
N GLU A 141 64.43 -12.26 -21.69
CA GLU A 141 63.46 -11.25 -22.13
C GLU A 141 62.12 -11.87 -22.55
N LYS A 142 62.15 -13.05 -23.19
CA LYS A 142 60.94 -13.83 -23.53
C LYS A 142 60.06 -14.18 -22.32
N MET A 143 60.68 -14.43 -21.17
CA MET A 143 59.94 -14.73 -19.94
C MET A 143 59.29 -13.47 -19.37
N ILE A 144 59.96 -12.32 -19.44
CA ILE A 144 59.38 -11.03 -19.07
C ILE A 144 58.19 -10.68 -19.98
N ASP A 145 58.30 -10.93 -21.28
CA ASP A 145 57.21 -10.73 -22.24
C ASP A 145 56.01 -11.63 -21.93
N SER A 146 56.26 -12.90 -21.59
CA SER A 146 55.22 -13.85 -21.16
C SER A 146 54.50 -13.36 -19.90
N ILE A 147 55.24 -12.86 -18.90
CA ILE A 147 54.65 -12.30 -17.67
C ILE A 147 53.80 -11.09 -17.99
N LYS A 148 54.29 -10.18 -18.86
CA LYS A 148 53.54 -8.99 -19.27
C LYS A 148 52.23 -9.38 -19.96
N SER A 149 52.26 -10.38 -20.84
CA SER A 149 51.06 -10.88 -21.52
C SER A 149 50.05 -11.43 -20.52
N GLU A 150 50.50 -12.22 -19.53
CA GLU A 150 49.62 -12.80 -18.52
C GLU A 150 48.96 -11.73 -17.64
N VAL A 151 49.72 -10.67 -17.27
CA VAL A 151 49.18 -9.53 -16.53
C VAL A 151 48.09 -8.82 -17.32
N ILE A 152 48.29 -8.60 -18.62
CA ILE A 152 47.29 -7.97 -19.49
C ILE A 152 46.02 -8.83 -19.60
N THR A 153 46.17 -10.15 -19.77
CA THR A 153 45.04 -11.08 -19.79
C THR A 153 44.23 -11.01 -18.50
N GLY A 154 44.89 -11.02 -17.34
CA GLY A 154 44.24 -10.88 -16.04
C GLY A 154 43.53 -9.53 -15.86
N GLN A 155 44.15 -8.44 -16.28
CA GLN A 155 43.54 -7.11 -16.22
C GLN A 155 42.28 -7.01 -17.08
N ASN A 156 42.30 -7.58 -18.29
CA ASN A 156 41.13 -7.58 -19.18
C ASN A 156 39.97 -8.39 -18.60
N LEU A 157 40.25 -9.57 -18.03
CA LEU A 157 39.24 -10.39 -17.36
C LEU A 157 38.61 -9.65 -16.16
N CYS A 158 39.41 -8.96 -15.35
CA CYS A 158 38.89 -8.15 -14.24
C CYS A 158 38.01 -6.99 -14.74
N ALA A 159 38.34 -6.39 -15.87
CA ALA A 159 37.54 -5.32 -16.46
C ALA A 159 36.19 -5.84 -16.99
N GLU A 160 36.16 -7.05 -17.54
CA GLU A 160 34.95 -7.73 -18.01
C GLU A 160 34.01 -8.08 -16.84
N LEU A 161 34.55 -8.71 -15.79
CA LEU A 161 33.80 -9.07 -14.58
C LEU A 161 33.13 -7.87 -13.89
N ALA A 162 33.73 -6.68 -13.97
CA ALA A 162 33.14 -5.47 -13.41
C ALA A 162 31.82 -5.07 -14.10
N GLY A 163 31.65 -5.42 -15.37
CA GLY A 163 30.43 -5.18 -16.16
C GLY A 163 29.30 -6.17 -15.89
N GLU A 164 29.60 -7.34 -15.31
CA GLU A 164 28.64 -8.44 -15.09
C GLU A 164 28.01 -8.43 -13.68
N MET A 165 28.24 -7.37 -12.90
CA MET A 165 27.89 -7.33 -11.48
C MET A 165 26.39 -7.54 -11.21
N GLU A 166 25.50 -6.99 -12.04
CA GLU A 166 24.06 -7.21 -11.93
C GLU A 166 23.69 -8.68 -12.19
N GLY A 167 24.24 -9.27 -13.26
CA GLY A 167 24.00 -10.68 -13.58
C GLY A 167 24.53 -11.66 -12.53
N LEU A 168 25.68 -11.37 -11.94
CA LEU A 168 26.23 -12.15 -10.82
C LEU A 168 25.36 -12.07 -9.56
N LEU A 169 24.75 -10.92 -9.30
CA LEU A 169 23.80 -10.76 -8.20
C LEU A 169 22.53 -11.56 -8.47
N ASP A 170 22.00 -11.51 -9.70
CA ASP A 170 20.83 -12.29 -10.10
C ASP A 170 21.09 -13.81 -9.95
N GLU A 171 22.27 -14.29 -10.36
CA GLU A 171 22.68 -15.68 -10.18
C GLU A 171 22.75 -16.07 -8.69
N TYR A 172 23.35 -15.22 -7.85
CA TYR A 172 23.45 -15.47 -6.42
C TYR A 172 22.06 -15.56 -5.76
N LEU A 173 21.15 -14.64 -6.08
CA LEU A 173 19.78 -14.65 -5.59
C LEU A 173 19.03 -15.90 -6.05
N ALA A 174 19.15 -16.27 -7.33
CA ALA A 174 18.53 -17.47 -7.88
C ALA A 174 19.07 -18.78 -7.27
N SER A 175 20.30 -18.77 -6.76
CA SER A 175 20.90 -19.93 -6.08
C SER A 175 20.50 -20.08 -4.60
N THR A 176 19.93 -19.02 -4.02
CA THR A 176 19.59 -18.94 -2.59
C THR A 176 18.10 -19.22 -2.34
N ASP A 177 17.26 -19.21 -3.38
CA ASP A 177 15.88 -19.73 -3.40
C ASP A 177 15.84 -21.26 -3.61
#